data_AF-A0A1H4CJH0-F1
#
_entry.id   AF-A0A1H4CJH0-F1
#
_cell.length_a   1.000
_cell.length_b   1.000
_cell.length_c   1.000
_cell.angle_alpha   90.00
_cell.angle_beta   90.00
_cell.angle_gamma   90.00
#
_symmetry.space_group_name_H-M   'P 1'
#
loop_
_entity.id
_entity.type
_entity.pdbx_description
1 polymer ?
#
loop_
_entity_poly.entity_id
_entity_poly.type
_entity_poly.pdbx_seq_one_letter_code
_entity_poly.pdbx_strand_id
1 'polypeptide(L)'
;MKKIIKTMLLFAAVTAGTGTFISCSDDDNLTKADALFRPIINSDDNVELGLDDNDVPYMNVKWDNYTDADQYTVRVVPVDGSVAEKTVTTSELNCSFTGLEYDKEYFIYISATNTSSGLSSKEYSITTTTPDYPTKLITPATTDIIDIQARISWPVGVSYDKIVIKTDADDVIVAEYDVTEADNAAGQKIVGGMEPKTTYKVEAWANGTYQGKKRITTTAEETYEGNVVDLRTLDEKESLKWVSTNNIDSLVQLYPNQDITIVMQGGMDYRLETVKLPSTTGNIKFVTGLSLKGYAVWHVTGNFDLANGVELGGIYFEKIDFTDDETKLKTSSNYGGTYLFNPSSSAKIGTVSLKSCNVRYKRGVLRVRSTNEVENFIADDCIFEYIGGYGITNVDNNGAAIKNIKVTNSTFANCVRLFVNTKSKDIACGSVDIDHCTFVYFSGNSRGCIELQEKTWAGGINIKNSIYGSCGEVHTKPQSGIKGWTGTVVPTTDNVFFTSDLEWAISEADGTPVNPLDGTKLDTETKKTFKNPNPAGSLMPGDYTLTNSDAIKAKVGDPRWLP
;
A
#
# COMPACT_ATOMS: atom_id res chain seq x y z
N MET A 1 -31.20 27.20 46.09
CA MET A 1 -32.11 26.37 46.94
C MET A 1 -31.21 25.57 47.88
N LYS A 2 -31.34 25.61 49.22
CA LYS A 2 -31.97 24.55 50.07
C LYS A 2 -31.68 23.12 49.55
N LYS A 3 -31.02 22.17 50.24
CA LYS A 3 -30.44 22.03 51.62
C LYS A 3 -28.95 21.63 51.48
N ILE A 4 -28.00 21.77 52.42
CA ILE A 4 -27.93 22.31 53.80
C ILE A 4 -28.59 21.46 54.92
N ILE A 5 -27.89 20.43 55.43
CA ILE A 5 -28.02 19.83 56.80
C ILE A 5 -26.89 18.78 57.05
N LYS A 6 -26.57 18.37 58.29
CA LYS A 6 -25.58 18.99 59.22
C LYS A 6 -24.99 17.95 60.21
N THR A 7 -23.70 18.03 60.58
CA THR A 7 -23.05 17.28 61.69
C THR A 7 -23.28 17.94 63.07
N MET A 8 -23.04 17.21 64.18
CA MET A 8 -23.00 17.68 65.57
C MET A 8 -24.28 18.29 66.19
N LEU A 9 -24.83 17.63 67.20
CA LEU A 9 -24.79 18.18 68.57
C LEU A 9 -24.88 17.06 69.61
N LEU A 10 -24.26 17.31 70.77
CA LEU A 10 -24.14 16.43 71.92
C LEU A 10 -24.99 17.01 73.06
N PHE A 11 -25.81 16.22 73.77
CA PHE A 11 -25.90 16.15 75.25
C PHE A 11 -27.08 15.32 75.80
N ALA A 12 -26.93 14.90 77.06
CA ALA A 12 -27.97 14.65 78.07
C ALA A 12 -28.98 13.48 77.89
N ALA A 13 -28.57 12.27 78.28
CA ALA A 13 -29.46 11.26 78.88
C ALA A 13 -28.67 10.32 79.81
N VAL A 14 -28.31 10.78 81.01
CA VAL A 14 -27.64 9.94 82.03
C VAL A 14 -28.68 9.37 83.00
N THR A 15 -28.78 8.04 83.13
CA THR A 15 -29.06 7.34 84.42
C THR A 15 -28.91 5.83 84.33
N ALA A 16 -28.58 5.22 85.48
CA ALA A 16 -28.77 3.80 85.81
C ALA A 16 -28.14 2.75 84.87
N GLY A 17 -26.85 2.47 85.07
CA GLY A 17 -26.14 1.38 84.39
C GLY A 17 -24.81 1.02 85.04
N THR A 18 -24.79 0.75 86.35
CA THR A 18 -23.56 0.49 87.13
C THR A 18 -22.97 -0.89 86.87
N GLY A 19 -22.42 -1.11 85.68
CA GLY A 19 -21.49 -2.19 85.40
C GLY A 19 -20.08 -1.79 85.85
N THR A 20 -19.46 -2.57 86.71
CA THR A 20 -18.07 -2.37 87.13
C THR A 20 -17.12 -2.79 86.00
N PHE A 21 -16.84 -1.87 85.09
CA PHE A 21 -15.66 -1.99 84.24
C PHE A 21 -14.43 -1.86 85.13
N ILE A 22 -13.79 -3.00 85.38
CA ILE A 22 -12.45 -3.05 85.93
C ILE A 22 -11.57 -2.32 84.91
N SER A 23 -10.98 -1.20 85.32
CA SER A 23 -9.84 -0.65 84.59
C SER A 23 -8.78 -1.73 84.58
N CYS A 24 -8.29 -2.12 83.40
CA CYS A 24 -6.93 -2.64 83.36
C CYS A 24 -6.05 -1.59 84.06
N SER A 25 -5.25 -2.04 85.02
CA SER A 25 -4.05 -1.30 85.38
C SER A 25 -3.15 -1.27 84.15
N ASP A 26 -2.46 -0.15 83.93
CA ASP A 26 -1.38 -0.09 82.96
C ASP A 26 -0.26 -1.03 83.44
N ASP A 27 -0.24 -2.25 82.91
CA ASP A 27 0.91 -3.15 83.03
C ASP A 27 2.04 -2.57 82.16
N ASP A 28 2.87 -1.72 82.76
CA ASP A 28 4.14 -1.16 82.23
C ASP A 28 5.21 -2.25 82.00
N ASN A 29 4.79 -3.43 81.55
CA ASN A 29 5.60 -4.62 81.33
C ASN A 29 5.11 -5.41 80.09
N LEU A 30 4.51 -4.71 79.12
CA LEU A 30 4.53 -5.18 77.73
C LEU A 30 5.98 -5.46 77.33
N THR A 31 6.25 -6.69 76.89
CA THR A 31 7.56 -7.06 76.34
C THR A 31 7.93 -6.08 75.22
N LYS A 32 9.15 -5.53 75.26
CA LYS A 32 9.68 -4.72 74.14
C LYS A 32 9.45 -5.43 72.83
N ALA A 33 9.02 -4.69 71.80
CA ALA A 33 8.75 -5.27 70.50
C ALA A 33 10.01 -5.92 69.90
N ASP A 34 9.95 -7.23 69.61
CA ASP A 34 11.06 -8.01 69.04
C ASP A 34 11.37 -7.65 67.57
N ALA A 35 10.58 -6.74 66.96
CA ALA A 35 10.75 -6.26 65.59
C ALA A 35 10.13 -4.86 65.42
N LEU A 36 10.63 -4.09 64.46
CA LEU A 36 10.06 -2.80 64.08
C LEU A 36 8.82 -2.96 63.18
N PHE A 37 7.97 -1.92 63.15
CA PHE A 37 6.93 -1.81 62.14
C PHE A 37 7.55 -1.80 60.73
N ARG A 38 6.90 -2.51 59.82
CA ARG A 38 7.31 -2.61 58.42
C ARG A 38 6.88 -1.36 57.65
N PRO A 39 7.80 -0.68 56.94
CA PRO A 39 7.44 0.40 56.03
C PRO A 39 6.48 -0.08 54.95
N ILE A 40 5.46 0.73 54.66
CA ILE A 40 4.50 0.51 53.57
C ILE A 40 4.66 1.64 52.56
N ILE A 41 4.65 1.28 51.28
CA ILE A 41 4.64 2.20 50.14
C ILE A 41 3.59 1.72 49.12
N ASN A 42 3.09 2.59 48.28
CA ASN A 42 2.30 2.22 47.10
C ASN A 42 2.93 2.78 45.81
N SER A 43 2.49 2.33 44.65
CA SER A 43 2.99 2.81 43.35
C SER A 43 2.60 4.26 43.07
N ASP A 44 1.45 4.71 43.59
CA ASP A 44 0.74 5.89 43.07
C ASP A 44 1.03 7.17 43.88
N ASP A 45 1.20 7.05 45.21
CA ASP A 45 1.54 8.15 46.11
C ASP A 45 3.03 8.14 46.49
N ASN A 46 3.64 6.96 46.73
CA ASN A 46 4.98 6.83 47.32
C ASN A 46 6.13 6.68 46.31
N VAL A 47 5.85 6.40 45.04
CA VAL A 47 6.87 6.23 44.00
C VAL A 47 6.67 7.27 42.90
N GLU A 48 7.69 8.06 42.64
CA GLU A 48 7.75 8.99 41.51
C GLU A 48 8.73 8.44 40.47
N LEU A 49 8.28 8.37 39.22
CA LEU A 49 9.05 7.93 38.07
C LEU A 49 9.17 9.06 37.05
N GLY A 50 10.35 9.20 36.47
CA GLY A 50 10.60 10.20 35.44
C GLY A 50 11.88 9.90 34.65
N LEU A 51 12.22 10.84 33.77
CA LEU A 51 13.50 10.88 33.05
C LEU A 51 14.29 12.10 33.55
N ASP A 52 15.62 11.97 33.66
CA ASP A 52 16.51 13.08 34.01
C ASP A 52 16.83 13.99 32.80
N ASP A 53 17.67 15.01 33.02
CA ASP A 53 18.08 15.98 31.98
C ASP A 53 18.79 15.35 30.76
N ASN A 54 19.13 14.06 30.80
CA ASN A 54 19.75 13.28 29.71
C ASN A 54 18.80 12.21 29.15
N ASP A 55 17.49 12.35 29.39
CA ASP A 55 16.42 11.38 29.11
C ASP A 55 16.52 10.05 29.89
N VAL A 56 17.36 9.95 30.94
CA VAL A 56 17.63 8.65 31.61
C VAL A 56 16.63 8.37 32.75
N PRO A 57 16.03 7.15 32.85
CA PRO A 57 15.05 6.83 33.88
C PRO A 57 15.57 6.93 35.31
N TYR A 58 14.77 7.57 36.17
CA TYR A 58 14.93 7.59 37.62
C TYR A 58 13.67 7.13 38.35
N MET A 59 13.86 6.76 39.62
CA MET A 59 12.81 6.43 40.57
C MET A 59 13.10 7.09 41.92
N ASN A 60 12.22 7.97 42.39
CA ASN A 60 12.23 8.47 43.76
C ASN A 60 11.22 7.66 44.58
N VAL A 61 11.65 7.12 45.73
CA VAL A 61 10.80 6.38 46.67
C VAL A 61 10.75 7.19 47.97
N LYS A 62 9.55 7.38 48.55
CA LYS A 62 9.33 8.13 49.80
C LYS A 62 8.34 7.40 50.71
N TRP A 63 8.54 7.44 52.02
CA TRP A 63 7.73 6.70 53.00
C TRP A 63 7.45 7.53 54.26
N ASP A 64 6.45 7.13 55.04
CA ASP A 64 6.17 7.73 56.34
C ASP A 64 7.27 7.41 57.37
N ASN A 65 7.38 8.21 58.43
CA ASN A 65 8.30 7.88 59.52
C ASN A 65 7.70 6.80 60.44
N TYR A 66 8.45 5.74 60.68
CA TYR A 66 8.05 4.65 61.57
C TYR A 66 8.71 4.81 62.95
N THR A 67 7.90 4.75 64.01
CA THR A 67 8.36 4.87 65.39
C THR A 67 9.49 3.87 65.68
N ASP A 68 10.51 4.35 66.38
CA ASP A 68 11.72 3.60 66.74
C ASP A 68 12.61 3.14 65.58
N ALA A 69 12.36 3.54 64.32
CA ALA A 69 13.34 3.38 63.24
C ALA A 69 14.35 4.56 63.21
N ASP A 70 15.63 4.28 62.97
CA ASP A 70 16.68 5.29 62.74
C ASP A 70 17.36 5.15 61.36
N GLN A 71 17.10 4.05 60.66
CA GLN A 71 17.66 3.74 59.36
C GLN A 71 16.68 2.91 58.52
N TYR A 72 16.67 3.14 57.21
CA TYR A 72 15.91 2.40 56.22
C TYR A 72 16.85 1.84 55.16
N THR A 73 16.55 0.66 54.63
CA THR A 73 17.23 0.10 53.45
C THR A 73 16.19 -0.21 52.38
N VAL A 74 16.39 0.39 51.21
CA VAL A 74 15.54 0.27 50.03
C VAL A 74 16.34 -0.37 48.91
N ARG A 75 15.76 -1.32 48.19
CA ARG A 75 16.40 -2.08 47.10
C ARG A 75 15.49 -2.10 45.89
N VAL A 76 16.01 -1.81 44.69
CA VAL A 76 15.31 -2.07 43.42
C VAL A 76 15.98 -3.21 42.67
N VAL A 77 15.19 -4.22 42.34
CA VAL A 77 15.62 -5.45 41.66
C VAL A 77 14.78 -5.61 40.39
N PRO A 78 15.37 -5.72 39.18
CA PRO A 78 14.58 -5.94 37.97
C PRO A 78 13.87 -7.30 38.04
N VAL A 79 12.61 -7.37 37.62
CA VAL A 79 11.77 -8.58 37.77
C VAL A 79 12.35 -9.79 37.01
N ASP A 80 13.07 -9.57 35.92
CA ASP A 80 13.74 -10.60 35.11
C ASP A 80 15.22 -10.85 35.47
N GLY A 81 15.77 -10.11 36.44
CA GLY A 81 17.17 -10.23 36.86
C GLY A 81 18.20 -9.75 35.82
N SER A 82 17.81 -9.01 34.77
CA SER A 82 18.71 -8.67 33.66
C SER A 82 19.83 -7.66 34.00
N VAL A 83 19.67 -6.88 35.06
CA VAL A 83 20.66 -5.91 35.57
C VAL A 83 20.85 -6.08 37.07
N ALA A 84 21.96 -5.55 37.62
CA ALA A 84 22.24 -5.64 39.04
C ALA A 84 21.20 -4.87 39.89
N GLU A 85 20.88 -5.40 41.08
CA GLU A 85 20.07 -4.64 42.04
C GLU A 85 20.78 -3.37 42.49
N LYS A 86 20.02 -2.30 42.77
CA LYS A 86 20.54 -1.08 43.38
C LYS A 86 19.96 -0.95 44.78
N THR A 87 20.82 -0.70 45.75
CA THR A 87 20.46 -0.65 47.17
C THR A 87 20.93 0.67 47.78
N VAL A 88 20.04 1.35 48.49
CA VAL A 88 20.30 2.58 49.24
C VAL A 88 19.93 2.36 50.71
N THR A 89 20.87 2.64 51.60
CA THR A 89 20.62 2.70 53.05
C THR A 89 20.72 4.15 53.50
N THR A 90 19.68 4.65 54.19
CA THR A 90 19.53 6.07 54.52
C THR A 90 18.79 6.27 55.85
N SER A 91 19.01 7.40 56.52
CA SER A 91 18.19 7.88 57.64
C SER A 91 17.05 8.80 57.20
N GLU A 92 17.07 9.27 55.95
CA GLU A 92 16.02 10.09 55.36
C GLU A 92 14.75 9.27 55.05
N LEU A 93 13.61 9.95 54.92
CA LEU A 93 12.32 9.34 54.57
C LEU A 93 12.11 9.20 53.05
N ASN A 94 13.20 9.29 52.28
CA ASN A 94 13.21 9.18 50.83
C ASN A 94 14.57 8.71 50.30
N CYS A 95 14.58 8.17 49.09
CA CYS A 95 15.79 7.89 48.31
C CYS A 95 15.52 7.95 46.80
N SER A 96 16.56 8.23 46.02
CA SER A 96 16.52 8.25 44.55
C SER A 96 17.41 7.19 43.94
N PHE A 97 16.90 6.51 42.91
CA PHE A 97 17.66 5.59 42.05
C PHE A 97 17.68 6.15 40.63
N THR A 98 18.85 6.55 40.14
CA THR A 98 19.05 7.04 38.76
C THR A 98 19.69 5.96 37.88
N GLY A 99 19.67 6.15 36.56
CA GLY A 99 20.28 5.22 35.61
C GLY A 99 19.59 3.85 35.60
N LEU A 100 18.26 3.82 35.70
CA LEU A 100 17.47 2.61 35.53
C LEU A 100 17.24 2.34 34.04
N GLU A 101 16.95 1.10 33.68
CA GLU A 101 16.59 0.73 32.30
C GLU A 101 15.21 1.27 31.94
N TYR A 102 14.96 1.50 30.64
CA TYR A 102 13.66 1.95 30.12
C TYR A 102 12.64 0.81 30.08
N ASP A 103 11.36 1.14 30.20
CA ASP A 103 10.23 0.21 30.01
C ASP A 103 10.32 -1.07 30.89
N LYS A 104 10.99 -0.97 32.05
CA LYS A 104 11.47 -2.11 32.83
C LYS A 104 10.72 -2.25 34.14
N GLU A 105 10.15 -3.43 34.40
CA GLU A 105 9.53 -3.71 35.69
C GLU A 105 10.60 -4.01 36.76
N TYR A 106 10.50 -3.33 37.90
CA TYR A 106 11.33 -3.52 39.08
C TYR A 106 10.47 -3.87 40.30
N PHE A 107 10.92 -4.84 41.10
CA PHE A 107 10.52 -4.94 42.50
C PHE A 107 11.21 -3.85 43.30
N ILE A 108 10.44 -3.07 44.06
CA ILE A 108 10.94 -2.16 45.10
C ILE A 108 10.75 -2.84 46.44
N TYR A 109 11.85 -3.13 47.13
CA TYR A 109 11.88 -3.69 48.49
C TYR A 109 12.24 -2.60 49.51
N ILE A 110 11.61 -2.60 50.68
CA ILE A 110 11.94 -1.69 51.79
C ILE A 110 11.88 -2.38 53.16
N SER A 111 12.85 -2.05 54.02
CA SER A 111 12.91 -2.47 55.43
C SER A 111 13.42 -1.33 56.32
N ALA A 112 13.03 -1.35 57.59
CA ALA A 112 13.50 -0.42 58.63
C ALA A 112 14.44 -1.13 59.63
N THR A 113 15.32 -0.37 60.27
CA THR A 113 16.27 -0.82 61.29
C THR A 113 16.46 0.27 62.35
N ASN A 114 16.82 -0.16 63.57
CA ASN A 114 17.27 0.68 64.66
C ASN A 114 18.70 0.29 65.03
N THR A 115 19.69 1.08 64.62
CA THR A 115 21.11 0.82 64.83
C THR A 115 21.51 0.76 66.31
N SER A 116 20.75 1.40 67.20
CA SER A 116 21.04 1.46 68.64
C SER A 116 20.54 0.24 69.43
N SER A 117 19.56 -0.50 68.91
CA SER A 117 18.95 -1.67 69.57
C SER A 117 19.10 -2.98 68.78
N GLY A 118 19.46 -2.90 67.49
CA GLY A 118 19.55 -4.05 66.58
C GLY A 118 18.19 -4.57 66.09
N LEU A 119 17.09 -3.92 66.44
CA LEU A 119 15.76 -4.27 65.95
C LEU A 119 15.62 -3.92 64.45
N SER A 120 14.94 -4.77 63.69
CA SER A 120 14.62 -4.55 62.28
C SER A 120 13.17 -4.90 61.98
N SER A 121 12.65 -4.41 60.85
CA SER A 121 11.32 -4.78 60.36
C SER A 121 11.39 -6.01 59.45
N LYS A 122 10.23 -6.62 59.18
CA LYS A 122 10.09 -7.43 57.96
C LYS A 122 10.16 -6.53 56.73
N GLU A 123 10.56 -7.10 55.60
CA GLU A 123 10.58 -6.43 54.31
C GLU A 123 9.16 -6.27 53.71
N TYR A 124 8.94 -5.19 52.98
CA TYR A 124 7.77 -4.93 52.14
C TYR A 124 8.19 -4.84 50.68
N SER A 125 7.29 -5.17 49.75
CA SER A 125 7.58 -5.18 48.31
C SER A 125 6.38 -4.76 47.46
N ILE A 126 6.63 -3.94 46.43
CA ILE A 126 5.71 -3.63 45.31
C ILE A 126 6.47 -3.77 43.98
N THR A 127 5.76 -3.85 42.86
CA THR A 127 6.36 -3.63 41.53
C THR A 127 5.99 -2.27 40.96
N THR A 128 6.81 -1.77 40.03
CA THR A 128 6.49 -0.66 39.14
C THR A 128 7.31 -0.77 37.86
N THR A 129 6.88 -0.12 36.77
CA THR A 129 7.57 -0.12 35.47
C THR A 129 8.11 1.27 35.16
N THR A 130 9.41 1.37 34.87
CA THR A 130 10.05 2.64 34.48
C THR A 130 9.50 3.21 33.16
N PRO A 131 9.64 4.52 32.92
CA PRO A 131 9.22 5.11 31.65
C PRO A 131 9.94 4.49 30.44
N ASP A 132 9.24 4.41 29.31
CA ASP A 132 9.82 4.04 28.01
C ASP A 132 10.69 5.18 27.47
N TYR A 133 11.61 4.85 26.56
CA TYR A 133 12.51 5.84 25.95
C TYR A 133 11.70 6.83 25.10
N PRO A 134 11.98 8.15 25.15
CA PRO A 134 11.23 9.19 24.44
C PRO A 134 11.51 9.13 22.92
N THR A 135 10.87 8.18 22.24
CA THR A 135 11.19 7.84 20.86
C THR A 135 10.89 8.98 19.88
N LYS A 136 11.79 9.11 18.89
CA LYS A 136 11.65 10.02 17.75
C LYS A 136 10.92 9.37 16.57
N LEU A 137 10.48 8.11 16.70
CA LEU A 137 9.54 7.50 15.77
C LEU A 137 8.24 8.33 15.69
N ILE A 138 7.79 8.60 14.47
CA ILE A 138 6.50 9.22 14.18
C ILE A 138 5.42 8.14 14.30
N THR A 139 4.29 8.46 14.93
CA THR A 139 3.13 7.57 14.96
C THR A 139 2.58 7.41 13.53
N PRO A 140 2.56 6.20 12.94
CA PRO A 140 2.10 6.01 11.56
C PRO A 140 0.62 6.36 11.39
N ALA A 141 0.24 6.88 10.23
CA ALA A 141 -1.15 7.10 9.88
C ALA A 141 -1.86 5.78 9.51
N THR A 142 -3.19 5.79 9.42
CA THR A 142 -3.96 4.62 8.94
C THR A 142 -3.68 4.26 7.49
N THR A 143 -3.08 5.16 6.71
CA THR A 143 -2.58 4.91 5.34
C THR A 143 -1.17 4.31 5.31
N ASP A 144 -0.47 4.32 6.44
CA ASP A 144 0.90 3.81 6.58
C ASP A 144 0.94 2.37 7.07
N ILE A 145 -0.22 1.76 7.36
CA ILE A 145 -0.34 0.39 7.88
C ILE A 145 -1.32 -0.37 6.99
N ILE A 146 -0.96 -1.60 6.60
CA ILE A 146 -1.83 -2.55 5.88
C ILE A 146 -1.94 -3.86 6.68
N ASP A 147 -2.35 -4.95 6.04
CA ASP A 147 -2.58 -6.26 6.65
C ASP A 147 -1.29 -6.96 7.06
N ILE A 148 -0.23 -6.87 6.23
CA ILE A 148 1.04 -7.58 6.44
C ILE A 148 2.29 -6.67 6.55
N GLN A 149 2.14 -5.34 6.38
CA GLN A 149 3.23 -4.37 6.33
C GLN A 149 2.87 -3.03 7.00
N ALA A 150 3.89 -2.27 7.41
CA ALA A 150 3.78 -0.90 7.88
C ALA A 150 4.94 -0.02 7.39
N ARG A 151 4.70 1.28 7.26
CA ARG A 151 5.68 2.33 6.97
C ARG A 151 6.02 3.01 8.29
N ILE A 152 7.24 2.78 8.76
CA ILE A 152 7.78 3.34 9.99
C ILE A 152 8.58 4.58 9.61
N SER A 153 8.34 5.71 10.27
CA SER A 153 8.88 7.02 9.86
C SER A 153 9.49 7.78 11.04
N TRP A 154 10.43 8.67 10.77
CA TRP A 154 11.13 9.51 11.74
C TRP A 154 11.56 10.86 11.12
N PRO A 155 11.83 11.90 11.93
CA PRO A 155 12.30 13.18 11.41
C PRO A 155 13.63 13.09 10.68
N VAL A 156 13.76 13.81 9.55
CA VAL A 156 15.02 13.93 8.81
C VAL A 156 16.12 14.45 9.74
N GLY A 157 17.27 13.77 9.75
CA GLY A 157 18.39 14.05 10.67
C GLY A 157 18.38 13.21 11.95
N VAL A 158 17.34 12.42 12.18
CA VAL A 158 17.41 11.23 13.04
C VAL A 158 17.87 10.05 12.18
N SER A 159 18.75 9.21 12.71
CA SER A 159 19.20 7.98 12.07
C SER A 159 19.07 6.79 13.01
N TYR A 160 18.66 5.65 12.46
CA TYR A 160 18.64 4.36 13.13
C TYR A 160 19.51 3.36 12.34
N ASP A 161 19.94 2.30 13.02
CA ASP A 161 20.64 1.16 12.39
C ASP A 161 19.68 0.01 12.13
N LYS A 162 18.65 -0.15 12.99
CA LYS A 162 17.73 -1.29 12.97
C LYS A 162 16.34 -0.93 13.50
N ILE A 163 15.32 -1.48 12.86
CA ILE A 163 13.95 -1.58 13.39
C ILE A 163 13.66 -3.02 13.78
N VAL A 164 13.04 -3.25 14.94
CA VAL A 164 12.64 -4.57 15.44
C VAL A 164 11.12 -4.60 15.63
N ILE A 165 10.47 -5.66 15.14
CA ILE A 165 9.03 -5.87 15.25
C ILE A 165 8.78 -6.99 16.26
N LYS A 166 8.04 -6.69 17.33
CA LYS A 166 7.63 -7.65 18.38
C LYS A 166 6.12 -7.73 18.49
N THR A 167 5.59 -8.89 18.86
CA THR A 167 4.19 -9.01 19.32
C THR A 167 3.94 -8.15 20.55
N ASP A 168 2.80 -7.48 20.63
CA ASP A 168 2.51 -6.59 21.78
C ASP A 168 2.23 -7.36 23.09
N ALA A 169 1.75 -8.60 22.98
CA ALA A 169 1.27 -9.41 24.11
C ALA A 169 2.38 -10.12 24.90
N ASP A 170 3.45 -10.57 24.22
CA ASP A 170 4.48 -11.47 24.77
C ASP A 170 5.92 -11.15 24.30
N ASP A 171 6.12 -10.01 23.62
CA ASP A 171 7.43 -9.47 23.21
C ASP A 171 8.30 -10.38 22.33
N VAL A 172 7.68 -11.37 21.68
CA VAL A 172 8.33 -12.26 20.72
C VAL A 172 8.73 -11.46 19.48
N ILE A 173 10.02 -11.50 19.13
CA ILE A 173 10.54 -10.88 17.90
C ILE A 173 10.01 -11.66 16.70
N VAL A 174 9.33 -10.94 15.81
CA VAL A 174 8.72 -11.46 14.57
C VAL A 174 9.61 -11.17 13.38
N ALA A 175 10.20 -9.97 13.33
CA ALA A 175 11.11 -9.57 12.26
C ALA A 175 12.10 -8.51 12.73
N GLU A 176 13.29 -8.50 12.12
CA GLU A 176 14.32 -7.48 12.30
C GLU A 176 14.72 -6.90 10.94
N TYR A 177 14.94 -5.59 10.88
CA TYR A 177 15.16 -4.85 9.64
C TYR A 177 16.29 -3.83 9.78
N ASP A 178 17.41 -4.09 9.10
CA ASP A 178 18.52 -3.13 8.99
C ASP A 178 18.06 -1.85 8.25
N VAL A 179 18.43 -0.69 8.77
CA VAL A 179 18.08 0.62 8.24
C VAL A 179 19.27 1.16 7.44
N THR A 180 19.06 1.36 6.15
CA THR A 180 20.12 1.81 5.23
C THR A 180 20.30 3.33 5.27
N GLU A 181 21.42 3.82 4.70
CA GLU A 181 21.61 5.26 4.46
C GLU A 181 20.46 5.88 3.65
N ALA A 182 19.85 5.11 2.73
CA ALA A 182 18.71 5.55 1.92
C ALA A 182 17.40 5.63 2.73
N ASP A 183 17.15 4.67 3.62
CA ASP A 183 16.01 4.72 4.56
C ASP A 183 16.13 5.94 5.49
N ASN A 184 17.32 6.15 6.06
CA ASN A 184 17.61 7.29 6.94
C ASN A 184 17.53 8.64 6.21
N ALA A 185 18.00 8.73 4.96
CA ALA A 185 17.86 9.93 4.13
C ALA A 185 16.39 10.21 3.74
N ALA A 186 15.57 9.17 3.61
CA ALA A 186 14.14 9.30 3.36
C ALA A 186 13.31 9.56 4.64
N GLY A 187 13.89 9.34 5.84
CA GLY A 187 13.19 9.42 7.13
C GLY A 187 12.14 8.31 7.32
N GLN A 188 12.28 7.17 6.63
CA GLN A 188 11.29 6.09 6.68
C GLN A 188 11.86 4.73 6.24
N LYS A 189 11.22 3.65 6.70
CA LYS A 189 11.38 2.28 6.18
C LYS A 189 10.04 1.55 6.15
N ILE A 190 9.80 0.75 5.12
CA ILE A 190 8.66 -0.18 5.07
C ILE A 190 9.10 -1.54 5.61
N VAL A 191 8.39 -2.03 6.62
CA VAL A 191 8.61 -3.31 7.31
C VAL A 191 7.43 -4.26 7.05
N GLY A 192 7.65 -5.57 7.16
CA GLY A 192 6.66 -6.60 6.91
C GLY A 192 6.73 -7.76 7.90
N GLY A 193 6.31 -8.96 7.47
CA GLY A 193 6.31 -10.16 8.30
C GLY A 193 5.24 -10.17 9.39
N MET A 194 4.24 -9.30 9.29
CA MET A 194 3.14 -9.19 10.25
C MET A 194 1.90 -9.94 9.77
N GLU A 195 1.07 -10.37 10.71
CA GLU A 195 -0.22 -11.01 10.48
C GLU A 195 -1.36 -9.96 10.50
N PRO A 196 -2.46 -10.17 9.75
CA PRO A 196 -3.61 -9.26 9.77
C PRO A 196 -4.23 -9.08 11.16
N LYS A 197 -4.85 -7.92 11.39
CA LYS A 197 -5.60 -7.54 12.61
C LYS A 197 -4.82 -7.71 13.94
N THR A 198 -3.49 -7.73 13.90
CA THR A 198 -2.61 -8.04 15.03
C THR A 198 -1.84 -6.80 15.49
N THR A 199 -1.61 -6.67 16.81
CA THR A 199 -0.93 -5.51 17.41
C THR A 199 0.53 -5.82 17.71
N TYR A 200 1.42 -4.90 17.30
CA TYR A 200 2.87 -5.03 17.38
C TYR A 200 3.50 -3.82 18.06
N LYS A 201 4.63 -4.07 18.75
CA LYS A 201 5.60 -3.06 19.18
C LYS A 201 6.67 -2.94 18.09
N VAL A 202 6.91 -1.72 17.63
CA VAL A 202 7.95 -1.36 16.67
C VAL A 202 9.03 -0.61 17.43
N GLU A 203 10.18 -1.23 17.64
CA GLU A 203 11.32 -0.65 18.35
C GLU A 203 12.33 -0.07 17.36
N ALA A 204 12.91 1.09 17.67
CA ALA A 204 14.04 1.64 16.95
C ALA A 204 15.35 1.47 17.74
N TRP A 205 16.45 1.25 17.03
CA TRP A 205 17.78 1.04 17.61
C TRP A 205 18.85 1.84 16.84
N ALA A 206 19.78 2.48 17.55
CA ALA A 206 20.89 3.24 16.98
C ALA A 206 22.18 3.04 17.80
N ASN A 207 23.32 2.85 17.13
CA ASN A 207 24.60 2.45 17.70
C ASN A 207 24.46 1.25 18.67
N GLY A 208 23.64 0.26 18.30
CA GLY A 208 23.31 -0.89 19.13
C GLY A 208 22.48 -0.59 20.40
N THR A 209 22.04 0.64 20.61
CA THR A 209 21.28 1.09 21.78
C THR A 209 19.80 1.27 21.44
N TYR A 210 18.89 0.92 22.35
CA TYR A 210 17.44 1.11 22.21
C TYR A 210 17.08 2.61 22.11
N GLN A 211 16.10 2.96 21.28
CA GLN A 211 15.65 4.33 21.00
C GLN A 211 14.12 4.46 21.10
N GLY A 212 13.49 3.61 21.92
CA GLY A 212 12.06 3.62 22.17
C GLY A 212 11.22 2.99 21.06
N LYS A 213 9.91 2.89 21.29
CA LYS A 213 8.98 2.13 20.44
C LYS A 213 7.67 2.86 20.14
N LYS A 214 6.96 2.36 19.13
CA LYS A 214 5.53 2.67 18.88
C LYS A 214 4.71 1.40 18.83
N ARG A 215 3.42 1.52 19.16
CA ARG A 215 2.42 0.46 18.91
C ARG A 215 1.75 0.70 17.56
N ILE A 216 1.56 -0.37 16.80
CA ILE A 216 0.75 -0.40 15.56
C ILE A 216 -0.20 -1.60 15.61
N THR A 217 -1.32 -1.52 14.88
CA THR A 217 -2.22 -2.66 14.65
C THR A 217 -2.48 -2.78 13.16
N THR A 218 -2.21 -3.95 12.59
CA THR A 218 -2.40 -4.21 11.15
C THR A 218 -3.89 -4.20 10.76
N THR A 219 -4.17 -3.94 9.48
CA THR A 219 -5.55 -3.92 8.97
C THR A 219 -6.11 -5.33 8.81
N ALA A 220 -7.38 -5.42 8.41
CA ALA A 220 -7.91 -6.64 7.82
C ALA A 220 -7.23 -6.93 6.47
N GLU A 221 -7.12 -8.22 6.13
CA GLU A 221 -6.78 -8.71 4.79
C GLU A 221 -7.81 -8.27 3.73
N GLU A 222 -7.36 -8.11 2.48
CA GLU A 222 -8.24 -7.90 1.32
C GLU A 222 -8.79 -9.25 0.85
N THR A 223 -10.10 -9.39 0.67
CA THR A 223 -10.75 -10.65 0.26
C THR A 223 -10.84 -10.77 -1.26
N TYR A 224 -10.39 -11.89 -1.81
CA TYR A 224 -10.40 -12.16 -3.26
C TYR A 224 -11.36 -13.29 -3.64
N GLU A 225 -11.77 -13.32 -4.91
CA GLU A 225 -12.64 -14.35 -5.49
C GLU A 225 -11.84 -15.50 -6.12
N GLY A 226 -12.45 -16.68 -6.22
CA GLY A 226 -11.81 -17.88 -6.78
C GLY A 226 -10.80 -18.55 -5.83
N ASN A 227 -9.94 -19.40 -6.39
CA ASN A 227 -8.87 -20.06 -5.65
C ASN A 227 -7.68 -19.09 -5.51
N VAL A 228 -7.41 -18.66 -4.28
CA VAL A 228 -6.41 -17.60 -3.99
C VAL A 228 -5.01 -18.18 -3.85
N VAL A 229 -4.04 -17.55 -4.52
CA VAL A 229 -2.61 -17.87 -4.45
C VAL A 229 -1.87 -16.59 -4.09
N ASP A 230 -1.47 -16.45 -2.82
CA ASP A 230 -0.77 -15.25 -2.34
C ASP A 230 0.75 -15.37 -2.54
N LEU A 231 1.33 -14.37 -3.22
CA LEU A 231 2.76 -14.28 -3.53
C LEU A 231 3.47 -13.19 -2.71
N ARG A 232 2.80 -12.56 -1.73
CA ARG A 232 3.33 -11.44 -0.93
C ARG A 232 4.38 -11.82 0.12
N THR A 233 4.83 -13.07 0.10
CA THR A 233 5.86 -13.64 0.97
C THR A 233 7.11 -14.11 0.22
N LEU A 234 7.13 -14.02 -1.13
CA LEU A 234 8.28 -14.44 -1.95
C LEU A 234 9.48 -13.49 -1.85
N ASP A 235 10.70 -14.02 -2.03
CA ASP A 235 11.89 -13.19 -2.22
C ASP A 235 11.98 -12.62 -3.66
N GLU A 236 12.81 -11.59 -3.86
CA GLU A 236 12.99 -10.90 -5.15
C GLU A 236 13.46 -11.83 -6.29
N LYS A 237 14.12 -12.96 -5.97
CA LYS A 237 14.64 -13.93 -6.94
C LYS A 237 13.62 -15.03 -7.27
N GLU A 238 12.63 -15.22 -6.40
CA GLU A 238 11.47 -16.07 -6.59
C GLU A 238 10.38 -15.33 -7.37
N SER A 239 10.02 -14.10 -6.97
CA SER A 239 9.05 -13.25 -7.67
C SER A 239 9.42 -13.05 -9.14
N LEU A 240 10.68 -12.71 -9.41
CA LEU A 240 11.23 -12.53 -10.76
C LEU A 240 11.11 -13.77 -11.67
N LYS A 241 10.86 -14.96 -11.14
CA LYS A 241 10.72 -16.21 -11.91
C LYS A 241 9.32 -16.81 -11.84
N TRP A 242 8.43 -16.27 -11.00
CA TRP A 242 7.17 -16.92 -10.68
C TRP A 242 6.21 -16.98 -11.87
N VAL A 243 6.17 -15.92 -12.68
CA VAL A 243 5.28 -15.80 -13.86
C VAL A 243 5.80 -16.70 -15.00
N SER A 244 5.45 -17.98 -14.94
CA SER A 244 5.94 -19.02 -15.83
C SER A 244 4.83 -20.00 -16.25
N THR A 245 4.98 -20.61 -17.44
CA THR A 245 4.09 -21.67 -17.95
C THR A 245 3.88 -22.77 -16.91
N ASN A 246 4.95 -23.30 -16.32
CA ASN A 246 4.89 -24.42 -15.38
C ASN A 246 4.04 -24.11 -14.14
N ASN A 247 4.13 -22.87 -13.61
CA ASN A 247 3.37 -22.48 -12.42
C ASN A 247 1.88 -22.32 -12.74
N ILE A 248 1.53 -21.72 -13.88
CA ILE A 248 0.14 -21.57 -14.33
C ILE A 248 -0.47 -22.93 -14.66
N ASP A 249 0.25 -23.80 -15.38
CA ASP A 249 -0.15 -25.18 -15.68
C ASP A 249 -0.42 -25.97 -14.40
N SER A 250 0.46 -25.85 -13.39
CA SER A 250 0.30 -26.53 -12.09
C SER A 250 -0.94 -26.04 -11.33
N LEU A 251 -1.22 -24.74 -11.35
CA LEU A 251 -2.41 -24.17 -10.71
C LEU A 251 -3.69 -24.57 -11.44
N VAL A 252 -3.70 -24.61 -12.77
CA VAL A 252 -4.85 -25.07 -13.55
C VAL A 252 -5.05 -26.59 -13.45
N GLN A 253 -3.99 -27.37 -13.25
CA GLN A 253 -4.10 -28.79 -12.92
C GLN A 253 -4.68 -29.03 -11.51
N LEU A 254 -4.37 -28.17 -10.54
CA LEU A 254 -4.88 -28.24 -9.16
C LEU A 254 -6.33 -27.73 -9.05
N TYR A 255 -6.68 -26.69 -9.79
CA TYR A 255 -8.00 -26.04 -9.79
C TYR A 255 -8.65 -26.08 -11.20
N PRO A 256 -8.90 -27.27 -11.76
CA PRO A 256 -9.34 -27.41 -13.15
C PRO A 256 -10.71 -26.76 -13.37
N ASN A 257 -10.81 -25.91 -14.40
CA ASN A 257 -12.02 -25.20 -14.81
C ASN A 257 -12.62 -24.26 -13.75
N GLN A 258 -11.83 -23.83 -12.75
CA GLN A 258 -12.22 -22.89 -11.72
C GLN A 258 -11.49 -21.55 -11.88
N ASP A 259 -12.02 -20.50 -11.26
CA ASP A 259 -11.35 -19.21 -11.15
C ASP A 259 -10.15 -19.30 -10.20
N ILE A 260 -9.07 -18.59 -10.54
CA ILE A 260 -7.80 -18.56 -9.80
C ILE A 260 -7.35 -17.09 -9.69
N THR A 261 -7.15 -16.60 -8.47
CA THR A 261 -6.64 -15.24 -8.22
C THR A 261 -5.25 -15.29 -7.59
N ILE A 262 -4.28 -14.76 -8.32
CA ILE A 262 -2.87 -14.67 -7.96
C ILE A 262 -2.61 -13.27 -7.40
N VAL A 263 -2.38 -13.20 -6.09
CA VAL A 263 -2.19 -11.95 -5.35
C VAL A 263 -0.71 -11.60 -5.31
N MET A 264 -0.36 -10.43 -5.80
CA MET A 264 1.02 -9.98 -6.05
C MET A 264 1.44 -8.92 -5.05
N GLN A 265 2.75 -8.86 -4.77
CA GLN A 265 3.32 -7.84 -3.91
C GLN A 265 3.52 -6.53 -4.68
N GLY A 266 3.02 -5.44 -4.12
CA GLY A 266 3.21 -4.12 -4.70
C GLY A 266 4.65 -3.63 -4.54
N GLY A 267 5.18 -2.97 -5.57
CA GLY A 267 6.58 -2.56 -5.66
C GLY A 267 7.58 -3.73 -5.65
N MET A 268 7.13 -4.94 -5.99
CA MET A 268 7.98 -6.11 -6.23
C MET A 268 8.07 -6.37 -7.74
N ASP A 269 9.26 -6.79 -8.19
CA ASP A 269 9.54 -7.09 -9.59
C ASP A 269 9.21 -8.55 -9.95
N TYR A 270 8.54 -8.73 -11.08
CA TYR A 270 8.20 -10.01 -11.71
C TYR A 270 8.60 -9.96 -13.19
N ARG A 271 9.13 -11.04 -13.78
CA ARG A 271 9.50 -11.08 -15.21
C ARG A 271 8.49 -11.89 -16.02
N LEU A 272 7.95 -11.29 -17.08
CA LEU A 272 7.12 -11.99 -18.08
C LEU A 272 8.00 -12.46 -19.25
N GLU A 273 8.39 -13.73 -19.21
CA GLU A 273 9.01 -14.42 -20.35
C GLU A 273 7.94 -14.84 -21.39
N THR A 274 8.21 -15.86 -22.20
CA THR A 274 7.19 -16.44 -23.09
C THR A 274 6.37 -17.46 -22.32
N VAL A 275 5.21 -17.03 -21.82
CA VAL A 275 4.31 -17.86 -21.01
C VAL A 275 3.19 -18.41 -21.87
N LYS A 276 3.05 -19.73 -21.93
CA LYS A 276 1.94 -20.39 -22.62
C LYS A 276 0.80 -20.60 -21.64
N LEU A 277 -0.38 -20.13 -21.97
CA LEU A 277 -1.56 -20.33 -21.13
C LEU A 277 -2.26 -21.67 -21.49
N PRO A 278 -2.63 -22.49 -20.48
CA PRO A 278 -3.36 -23.74 -20.68
C PRO A 278 -4.85 -23.50 -20.98
N SER A 279 -5.56 -24.56 -21.37
CA SER A 279 -7.02 -24.55 -21.44
C SER A 279 -7.65 -24.62 -20.05
N THR A 280 -8.59 -23.72 -19.78
CA THR A 280 -9.47 -23.76 -18.60
C THR A 280 -10.69 -22.89 -18.89
N THR A 281 -11.89 -23.33 -18.50
CA THR A 281 -13.09 -22.49 -18.60
C THR A 281 -13.19 -21.45 -17.49
N GLY A 282 -12.36 -21.56 -16.45
CA GLY A 282 -12.22 -20.55 -15.40
C GLY A 282 -11.34 -19.37 -15.82
N ASN A 283 -11.32 -18.35 -14.98
CA ASN A 283 -10.57 -17.12 -15.19
C ASN A 283 -9.25 -17.12 -14.41
N ILE A 284 -8.17 -16.65 -15.04
CA ILE A 284 -6.86 -16.48 -14.39
C ILE A 284 -6.67 -14.98 -14.11
N LYS A 285 -6.67 -14.59 -12.84
CA LYS A 285 -6.53 -13.20 -12.40
C LYS A 285 -5.18 -12.97 -11.73
N PHE A 286 -4.49 -11.92 -12.14
CA PHE A 286 -3.33 -11.35 -11.44
C PHE A 286 -3.75 -10.01 -10.83
N VAL A 287 -3.48 -9.81 -9.54
CA VAL A 287 -3.86 -8.57 -8.84
C VAL A 287 -2.83 -8.18 -7.80
N THR A 288 -2.42 -6.91 -7.76
CA THR A 288 -1.63 -6.43 -6.60
C THR A 288 -2.54 -6.29 -5.38
N GLY A 289 -2.15 -6.86 -4.24
CA GLY A 289 -2.90 -6.70 -3.00
C GLY A 289 -2.74 -5.33 -2.35
N LEU A 290 -3.09 -5.23 -1.06
CA LEU A 290 -2.72 -4.08 -0.25
C LEU A 290 -1.21 -3.84 -0.31
N SER A 291 -0.81 -2.58 -0.46
CA SER A 291 0.58 -2.20 -0.76
C SER A 291 0.90 -0.79 -0.26
N LEU A 292 2.09 -0.65 0.33
CA LEU A 292 2.71 0.63 0.68
C LEU A 292 3.74 1.11 -0.35
N LYS A 293 3.97 0.32 -1.42
CA LYS A 293 4.99 0.56 -2.46
C LYS A 293 4.44 0.77 -3.88
N GLY A 294 3.11 0.90 -4.04
CA GLY A 294 2.47 0.99 -5.36
C GLY A 294 2.14 -0.38 -5.97
N TYR A 295 2.09 -0.47 -7.30
CA TYR A 295 1.68 -1.67 -8.03
C TYR A 295 2.82 -2.69 -8.20
N ALA A 296 2.50 -3.97 -8.44
CA ALA A 296 3.50 -4.97 -8.84
C ALA A 296 4.07 -4.63 -10.22
N VAL A 297 5.38 -4.75 -10.39
CA VAL A 297 6.10 -4.32 -11.60
C VAL A 297 6.42 -5.53 -12.47
N TRP A 298 6.01 -5.48 -13.74
CA TRP A 298 6.18 -6.57 -14.71
C TRP A 298 7.19 -6.18 -15.78
N HIS A 299 8.38 -6.77 -15.70
CA HIS A 299 9.45 -6.64 -16.70
C HIS A 299 9.21 -7.63 -17.83
N VAL A 300 8.74 -7.14 -18.98
CA VAL A 300 8.42 -8.01 -20.11
C VAL A 300 9.67 -8.30 -20.94
N THR A 301 10.01 -9.59 -21.10
CA THR A 301 11.01 -10.09 -22.06
C THR A 301 10.40 -10.88 -23.21
N GLY A 302 9.25 -11.52 -22.99
CA GLY A 302 8.52 -12.32 -23.97
C GLY A 302 7.12 -11.78 -24.26
N ASN A 303 6.11 -12.64 -24.09
CA ASN A 303 4.67 -12.35 -24.15
C ASN A 303 3.86 -13.56 -23.65
N PHE A 304 2.59 -13.37 -23.30
CA PHE A 304 1.63 -14.46 -23.23
C PHE A 304 1.35 -15.03 -24.64
N ASP A 305 1.38 -16.34 -24.75
CA ASP A 305 1.16 -17.16 -25.95
C ASP A 305 0.14 -18.27 -25.65
N LEU A 306 -0.39 -18.92 -26.68
CA LEU A 306 -1.40 -19.97 -26.57
C LEU A 306 -0.97 -21.20 -27.37
N ALA A 307 -1.22 -22.40 -26.82
CA ALA A 307 -1.06 -23.64 -27.57
C ALA A 307 -2.23 -23.84 -28.56
N ASN A 308 -2.01 -24.63 -29.62
CA ASN A 308 -3.02 -24.85 -30.64
C ASN A 308 -4.23 -25.63 -30.10
N GLY A 309 -5.42 -25.07 -30.22
CA GLY A 309 -6.67 -25.65 -29.70
C GLY A 309 -6.98 -25.29 -28.25
N VAL A 310 -6.26 -24.32 -27.65
CA VAL A 310 -6.59 -23.83 -26.30
C VAL A 310 -7.92 -23.09 -26.30
N GLU A 311 -8.73 -23.32 -25.27
CA GLU A 311 -9.89 -22.50 -24.92
C GLU A 311 -9.72 -22.00 -23.47
N LEU A 312 -9.67 -20.68 -23.32
CA LEU A 312 -9.41 -19.98 -22.05
C LEU A 312 -10.60 -19.08 -21.68
N GLY A 313 -11.18 -19.25 -20.50
CA GLY A 313 -12.30 -18.45 -20.00
C GLY A 313 -11.96 -16.96 -19.96
N GLY A 314 -10.85 -16.62 -19.32
CA GLY A 314 -10.25 -15.30 -19.47
C GLY A 314 -8.97 -15.11 -18.66
N ILE A 315 -8.31 -13.98 -18.92
CA ILE A 315 -7.13 -13.52 -18.19
C ILE A 315 -7.26 -12.04 -17.82
N TYR A 316 -6.99 -11.74 -16.55
CA TYR A 316 -7.32 -10.45 -15.92
C TYR A 316 -6.11 -9.90 -15.18
N PHE A 317 -5.88 -8.61 -15.28
CA PHE A 317 -4.82 -7.89 -14.58
C PHE A 317 -5.44 -6.71 -13.83
N GLU A 318 -5.20 -6.61 -12.52
CA GLU A 318 -5.61 -5.48 -11.69
C GLU A 318 -4.41 -4.86 -10.95
N LYS A 319 -4.29 -3.53 -10.98
CA LYS A 319 -3.26 -2.79 -10.22
C LYS A 319 -1.82 -3.22 -10.59
N ILE A 320 -1.44 -3.24 -11.88
CA ILE A 320 -0.11 -3.73 -12.36
C ILE A 320 0.59 -2.72 -13.28
N ASP A 321 1.90 -2.56 -13.09
CA ASP A 321 2.79 -1.72 -13.89
C ASP A 321 3.62 -2.56 -14.88
N PHE A 322 3.23 -2.59 -16.15
CA PHE A 322 3.97 -3.29 -17.21
C PHE A 322 5.01 -2.38 -17.86
N THR A 323 6.30 -2.73 -17.71
CA THR A 323 7.44 -2.09 -18.38
C THR A 323 8.10 -3.06 -19.36
N ASP A 324 9.05 -2.59 -20.18
CA ASP A 324 9.99 -3.51 -20.85
C ASP A 324 11.17 -3.79 -19.92
N ASP A 325 11.61 -5.04 -19.94
CA ASP A 325 12.85 -5.47 -19.26
C ASP A 325 14.08 -4.73 -19.82
N GLU A 326 15.12 -4.57 -19.01
CA GLU A 326 16.36 -3.90 -19.39
C GLU A 326 17.03 -4.46 -20.66
N THR A 327 16.80 -5.74 -20.98
CA THR A 327 17.30 -6.39 -22.21
C THR A 327 16.48 -6.06 -23.47
N LYS A 328 15.36 -5.33 -23.35
CA LYS A 328 14.41 -5.03 -24.44
C LYS A 328 14.21 -3.53 -24.74
N LEU A 329 14.94 -2.66 -24.03
CA LEU A 329 14.81 -1.21 -24.09
C LEU A 329 14.78 -0.62 -25.52
N LYS A 330 14.02 0.48 -25.68
CA LYS A 330 13.87 1.21 -26.95
C LYS A 330 15.21 1.75 -27.45
N THR A 331 15.69 1.23 -28.58
CA THR A 331 16.89 1.71 -29.27
C THR A 331 16.57 2.58 -30.50
N SER A 332 15.51 2.29 -31.26
CA SER A 332 14.83 3.22 -32.19
C SER A 332 13.60 2.57 -32.85
N SER A 333 12.76 3.37 -33.53
CA SER A 333 11.63 2.96 -34.39
C SER A 333 10.48 2.15 -33.76
N ASN A 334 10.62 1.61 -32.54
CA ASN A 334 9.55 1.00 -31.75
C ASN A 334 9.72 1.41 -30.27
N TYR A 335 8.62 1.47 -29.53
CA TYR A 335 8.63 1.64 -28.08
C TYR A 335 8.63 0.26 -27.43
N GLY A 336 9.80 -0.22 -27.00
CA GLY A 336 9.97 -1.58 -26.51
C GLY A 336 9.87 -2.65 -27.60
N GLY A 337 10.53 -3.78 -27.38
CA GLY A 337 10.59 -4.89 -28.34
C GLY A 337 9.37 -5.83 -28.31
N THR A 338 8.59 -5.77 -27.23
CA THR A 338 7.75 -6.86 -26.73
C THR A 338 6.24 -6.66 -26.97
N TYR A 339 5.44 -7.61 -26.49
CA TYR A 339 3.98 -7.54 -26.42
C TYR A 339 3.52 -8.07 -25.06
N LEU A 340 2.33 -7.69 -24.58
CA LEU A 340 1.71 -8.45 -23.49
C LEU A 340 1.13 -9.76 -24.01
N PHE A 341 0.41 -9.70 -25.14
CA PHE A 341 -0.17 -10.84 -25.82
C PHE A 341 0.21 -10.83 -27.31
N ASN A 342 0.80 -11.94 -27.78
CA ASN A 342 1.15 -12.16 -29.18
C ASN A 342 1.01 -13.66 -29.52
N PRO A 343 -0.19 -14.26 -29.34
CA PRO A 343 -0.39 -15.70 -29.53
C PRO A 343 -0.07 -16.16 -30.96
N SER A 344 0.65 -17.28 -31.03
CA SER A 344 1.26 -17.84 -32.24
C SER A 344 0.41 -18.94 -32.88
N SER A 345 -0.24 -19.76 -32.06
CA SER A 345 -1.12 -20.86 -32.49
C SER A 345 -2.59 -20.44 -32.41
N SER A 346 -3.50 -21.19 -33.05
CA SER A 346 -4.94 -20.88 -33.01
C SER A 346 -5.59 -21.32 -31.70
N ALA A 347 -6.26 -20.40 -31.01
CA ALA A 347 -6.96 -20.64 -29.75
C ALA A 347 -8.18 -19.71 -29.60
N LYS A 348 -8.97 -19.90 -28.55
CA LYS A 348 -10.06 -18.98 -28.14
C LYS A 348 -9.79 -18.43 -26.75
N ILE A 349 -10.05 -17.14 -26.57
CA ILE A 349 -10.10 -16.47 -25.26
C ILE A 349 -11.49 -15.86 -25.10
N GLY A 350 -12.14 -16.04 -23.95
CA GLY A 350 -13.30 -15.24 -23.58
C GLY A 350 -12.88 -13.79 -23.37
N THR A 351 -12.25 -13.50 -22.22
CA THR A 351 -11.88 -12.12 -21.86
C THR A 351 -10.37 -11.92 -21.72
N VAL A 352 -9.84 -10.82 -22.25
CA VAL A 352 -8.56 -10.22 -21.85
C VAL A 352 -8.88 -8.88 -21.20
N SER A 353 -8.63 -8.74 -19.89
CA SER A 353 -8.99 -7.55 -19.11
C SER A 353 -7.78 -6.92 -18.42
N LEU A 354 -7.67 -5.60 -18.51
CA LEU A 354 -6.76 -4.78 -17.70
C LEU A 354 -7.59 -3.78 -16.89
N LYS A 355 -7.27 -3.59 -15.61
CA LYS A 355 -7.94 -2.59 -14.77
C LYS A 355 -6.99 -1.93 -13.78
N SER A 356 -7.00 -0.60 -13.71
CA SER A 356 -6.02 0.18 -12.93
C SER A 356 -4.57 -0.21 -13.26
N CYS A 357 -4.26 -0.41 -14.55
CA CYS A 357 -2.95 -0.86 -15.01
C CYS A 357 -2.22 0.24 -15.80
N ASN A 358 -0.92 0.38 -15.55
CA ASN A 358 -0.05 1.21 -16.39
C ASN A 358 0.71 0.29 -17.37
N VAL A 359 0.62 0.57 -18.66
CA VAL A 359 1.28 -0.23 -19.71
C VAL A 359 2.21 0.69 -20.50
N ARG A 360 3.52 0.50 -20.32
CA ARG A 360 4.58 1.29 -20.95
C ARG A 360 5.48 0.46 -21.85
N TYR A 361 5.95 1.11 -22.91
CA TYR A 361 6.97 0.59 -23.83
C TYR A 361 6.61 -0.79 -24.40
N LYS A 362 5.53 -0.88 -25.18
CA LYS A 362 5.13 -2.14 -25.85
C LYS A 362 5.06 -1.94 -27.36
N ARG A 363 5.54 -2.90 -28.14
CA ARG A 363 5.42 -2.87 -29.61
C ARG A 363 3.95 -3.00 -30.07
N GLY A 364 3.15 -3.69 -29.25
CA GLY A 364 1.69 -3.62 -29.16
C GLY A 364 1.22 -4.36 -27.91
N VAL A 365 0.02 -4.09 -27.40
CA VAL A 365 -0.47 -4.72 -26.16
C VAL A 365 -1.05 -6.10 -26.45
N LEU A 366 -2.13 -6.18 -27.26
CA LEU A 366 -2.76 -7.42 -27.70
C LEU A 366 -2.71 -7.55 -29.23
N ARG A 367 -1.84 -8.41 -29.75
CA ARG A 367 -1.75 -8.76 -31.17
C ARG A 367 -2.21 -10.19 -31.41
N VAL A 368 -3.45 -10.37 -31.88
CA VAL A 368 -3.96 -11.70 -32.26
C VAL A 368 -3.56 -12.05 -33.70
N ARG A 369 -3.12 -13.30 -33.88
CA ARG A 369 -2.57 -13.84 -35.13
C ARG A 369 -3.18 -15.23 -35.39
N SER A 370 -2.79 -15.92 -36.46
CA SER A 370 -3.35 -17.26 -36.80
C SER A 370 -4.88 -17.21 -36.79
N THR A 371 -5.62 -18.23 -36.33
CA THR A 371 -7.09 -18.14 -36.18
C THR A 371 -7.49 -17.95 -34.72
N ASN A 372 -6.89 -16.96 -34.04
CA ASN A 372 -7.23 -16.62 -32.65
C ASN A 372 -8.50 -15.77 -32.57
N GLU A 373 -9.46 -16.21 -31.76
CA GLU A 373 -10.63 -15.41 -31.40
C GLU A 373 -10.53 -14.92 -29.96
N VAL A 374 -10.74 -13.63 -29.74
CA VAL A 374 -10.95 -13.03 -28.42
C VAL A 374 -12.36 -12.45 -28.39
N GLU A 375 -13.19 -12.89 -27.45
CA GLU A 375 -14.56 -12.40 -27.33
C GLU A 375 -14.58 -10.95 -26.81
N ASN A 376 -13.84 -10.67 -25.73
CA ASN A 376 -13.78 -9.35 -25.11
C ASN A 376 -12.33 -8.89 -24.87
N PHE A 377 -11.99 -7.69 -25.35
CA PHE A 377 -10.90 -6.90 -24.80
C PHE A 377 -11.47 -5.79 -23.91
N ILE A 378 -11.02 -5.71 -22.67
CA ILE A 378 -11.47 -4.71 -21.68
C ILE A 378 -10.26 -3.97 -21.12
N ALA A 379 -10.34 -2.64 -21.09
CA ALA A 379 -9.43 -1.81 -20.29
C ALA A 379 -10.23 -0.77 -19.49
N ASP A 380 -10.06 -0.74 -18.17
CA ASP A 380 -10.70 0.23 -17.27
C ASP A 380 -9.65 0.92 -16.40
N ASP A 381 -9.76 2.22 -16.15
CA ASP A 381 -8.81 2.96 -15.30
C ASP A 381 -7.32 2.80 -15.71
N CYS A 382 -7.03 2.57 -16.99
CA CYS A 382 -5.68 2.23 -17.47
C CYS A 382 -4.94 3.42 -18.09
N ILE A 383 -3.61 3.44 -17.95
CA ILE A 383 -2.72 4.35 -18.69
C ILE A 383 -1.90 3.52 -19.67
N PHE A 384 -2.15 3.71 -20.97
CA PHE A 384 -1.34 3.16 -22.05
C PHE A 384 -0.43 4.25 -22.60
N GLU A 385 0.87 4.10 -22.41
CA GLU A 385 1.87 5.09 -22.78
C GLU A 385 2.98 4.47 -23.63
N TYR A 386 3.37 5.18 -24.70
CA TYR A 386 4.47 4.77 -25.57
C TYR A 386 4.25 3.37 -26.16
N ILE A 387 3.19 3.23 -26.97
CA ILE A 387 2.81 1.97 -27.62
C ILE A 387 3.13 2.04 -29.12
N GLY A 388 3.85 1.03 -29.62
CA GLY A 388 4.38 0.94 -30.97
C GLY A 388 3.38 0.56 -32.06
N GLY A 389 3.91 0.23 -33.24
CA GLY A 389 3.15 0.12 -34.50
C GLY A 389 2.08 -0.98 -34.60
N TYR A 390 1.89 -1.83 -33.58
CA TYR A 390 0.72 -2.72 -33.51
C TYR A 390 -0.41 -2.15 -32.64
N GLY A 391 -0.14 -1.18 -31.75
CA GLY A 391 -1.16 -0.50 -30.95
C GLY A 391 -1.69 -1.29 -29.76
N ILE A 392 -2.87 -0.90 -29.27
CA ILE A 392 -3.52 -1.52 -28.10
C ILE A 392 -4.11 -2.87 -28.49
N THR A 393 -4.93 -2.91 -29.53
CA THR A 393 -5.46 -4.16 -30.10
C THR A 393 -5.09 -4.28 -31.57
N ASN A 394 -4.74 -5.48 -32.02
CA ASN A 394 -4.33 -5.74 -33.40
C ASN A 394 -4.74 -7.13 -33.88
N VAL A 395 -5.57 -7.19 -34.92
CA VAL A 395 -5.83 -8.43 -35.66
C VAL A 395 -4.98 -8.52 -36.91
N ASP A 396 -4.05 -9.48 -36.94
CA ASP A 396 -3.01 -9.61 -37.96
C ASP A 396 -3.29 -10.72 -39.01
N ASN A 397 -4.44 -11.38 -38.94
CA ASN A 397 -4.82 -12.53 -39.77
C ASN A 397 -6.31 -12.48 -40.19
N ASN A 398 -6.69 -13.21 -41.24
CA ASN A 398 -8.07 -13.26 -41.73
C ASN A 398 -9.01 -14.17 -40.92
N GLY A 399 -8.50 -15.25 -40.32
CA GLY A 399 -9.29 -16.15 -39.46
C GLY A 399 -9.24 -15.79 -37.97
N ALA A 400 -8.60 -14.69 -37.59
CA ALA A 400 -8.61 -14.18 -36.22
C ALA A 400 -9.69 -13.11 -36.02
N ALA A 401 -10.06 -12.81 -34.77
CA ALA A 401 -10.95 -11.69 -34.42
C ALA A 401 -10.70 -11.21 -32.98
N ILE A 402 -10.95 -9.92 -32.74
CA ILE A 402 -11.30 -9.38 -31.42
C ILE A 402 -12.71 -8.81 -31.58
N LYS A 403 -13.71 -9.42 -30.93
CA LYS A 403 -15.12 -9.22 -31.27
C LYS A 403 -15.75 -8.02 -30.56
N ASN A 404 -15.43 -7.82 -29.29
CA ASN A 404 -15.89 -6.69 -28.49
C ASN A 404 -14.67 -5.96 -27.90
N ILE A 405 -14.68 -4.63 -27.96
CA ILE A 405 -13.64 -3.77 -27.39
C ILE A 405 -14.32 -2.76 -26.48
N LYS A 406 -14.06 -2.82 -25.18
CA LYS A 406 -14.53 -1.82 -24.21
C LYS A 406 -13.34 -1.13 -23.56
N VAL A 407 -13.27 0.19 -23.66
CA VAL A 407 -12.27 0.99 -22.95
C VAL A 407 -12.94 2.12 -22.17
N THR A 408 -12.66 2.18 -20.87
CA THR A 408 -13.31 3.13 -19.94
C THR A 408 -12.29 3.79 -19.02
N ASN A 409 -12.52 5.05 -18.64
CA ASN A 409 -11.70 5.77 -17.65
C ASN A 409 -10.19 5.75 -17.95
N SER A 410 -9.78 5.73 -19.23
CA SER A 410 -8.43 5.33 -19.65
C SER A 410 -7.72 6.37 -20.51
N THR A 411 -6.39 6.45 -20.35
CA THR A 411 -5.51 7.33 -21.11
C THR A 411 -4.72 6.55 -22.14
N PHE A 412 -4.62 7.10 -23.35
CA PHE A 412 -3.86 6.54 -24.46
C PHE A 412 -2.92 7.60 -25.03
N ALA A 413 -1.66 7.57 -24.62
CA ALA A 413 -0.69 8.60 -24.96
C ALA A 413 0.56 8.08 -25.68
N ASN A 414 1.03 8.80 -26.69
CA ASN A 414 2.15 8.37 -27.54
C ASN A 414 1.94 6.97 -28.19
N CYS A 415 0.68 6.63 -28.50
CA CYS A 415 0.26 5.35 -29.05
C CYS A 415 0.18 5.40 -30.58
N VAL A 416 1.10 4.72 -31.28
CA VAL A 416 1.25 4.74 -32.75
C VAL A 416 0.07 4.09 -33.50
N ARG A 417 -0.75 3.28 -32.80
CA ARG A 417 -2.10 2.84 -33.21
C ARG A 417 -2.93 2.60 -31.95
N LEU A 418 -4.25 2.62 -32.07
CA LEU A 418 -5.17 2.32 -30.96
C LEU A 418 -5.83 0.95 -31.17
N PHE A 419 -7.00 0.92 -31.80
CA PHE A 419 -7.80 -0.30 -31.97
C PHE A 419 -7.82 -0.73 -33.45
N VAL A 420 -7.26 -1.90 -33.74
CA VAL A 420 -7.00 -2.36 -35.12
C VAL A 420 -7.61 -3.74 -35.36
N ASN A 421 -8.64 -3.80 -36.19
CA ASN A 421 -9.26 -5.02 -36.70
C ASN A 421 -9.49 -4.90 -38.22
N THR A 422 -8.39 -4.71 -38.98
CA THR A 422 -8.40 -4.41 -40.42
C THR A 422 -8.14 -5.61 -41.34
N LYS A 423 -8.06 -6.83 -40.80
CA LYS A 423 -7.73 -8.05 -41.57
C LYS A 423 -8.72 -9.20 -41.44
N SER A 424 -9.48 -9.24 -40.34
CA SER A 424 -10.42 -10.32 -40.08
C SER A 424 -11.45 -10.40 -41.19
N LYS A 425 -11.65 -11.60 -41.75
CA LYS A 425 -12.66 -11.90 -42.78
C LYS A 425 -13.77 -12.76 -42.15
N ASP A 426 -14.96 -12.79 -42.76
CA ASP A 426 -16.05 -13.78 -42.54
C ASP A 426 -16.41 -14.21 -41.08
N ILE A 427 -16.19 -13.37 -40.07
CA ILE A 427 -16.50 -13.61 -38.64
C ILE A 427 -17.21 -12.35 -38.12
N ALA A 428 -18.32 -12.46 -37.41
CA ALA A 428 -19.04 -11.30 -36.86
C ALA A 428 -18.25 -10.62 -35.71
N CYS A 429 -18.50 -9.34 -35.48
CA CYS A 429 -17.99 -8.58 -34.33
C CYS A 429 -19.15 -7.80 -33.69
N GLY A 430 -19.07 -7.53 -32.38
CA GLY A 430 -20.11 -6.89 -31.60
C GLY A 430 -19.97 -5.37 -31.60
N SER A 431 -19.49 -4.80 -30.49
CA SER A 431 -19.32 -3.35 -30.31
C SER A 431 -17.86 -2.92 -30.12
N VAL A 432 -17.61 -1.63 -30.36
CA VAL A 432 -16.48 -0.89 -29.82
C VAL A 432 -17.03 0.25 -28.96
N ASP A 433 -16.80 0.20 -27.65
CA ASP A 433 -17.33 1.17 -26.68
C ASP A 433 -16.18 1.92 -25.98
N ILE A 434 -16.15 3.24 -26.14
CA ILE A 434 -15.15 4.16 -25.57
C ILE A 434 -15.89 5.16 -24.67
N ASP A 435 -15.51 5.26 -23.40
CA ASP A 435 -16.17 6.15 -22.42
C ASP A 435 -15.14 6.79 -21.47
N HIS A 436 -15.24 8.10 -21.23
CA HIS A 436 -14.34 8.82 -20.31
C HIS A 436 -12.85 8.51 -20.59
N CYS A 437 -12.38 8.77 -21.82
CA CYS A 437 -11.02 8.45 -22.25
C CYS A 437 -10.26 9.68 -22.78
N THR A 438 -8.97 9.75 -22.48
CA THR A 438 -8.05 10.82 -22.88
C THR A 438 -7.03 10.30 -23.89
N PHE A 439 -7.00 10.85 -25.10
CA PHE A 439 -6.12 10.42 -26.19
C PHE A 439 -5.15 11.54 -26.56
N VAL A 440 -3.83 11.32 -26.51
CA VAL A 440 -2.84 12.40 -26.74
C VAL A 440 -1.62 11.89 -27.53
N TYR A 441 -1.24 12.56 -28.61
CA TYR A 441 -0.12 12.16 -29.47
C TYR A 441 -0.28 10.73 -30.05
N PHE A 442 -1.44 10.46 -30.65
CA PHE A 442 -1.89 9.10 -31.01
C PHE A 442 -2.06 8.86 -32.53
N SER A 443 -2.13 7.58 -32.93
CA SER A 443 -2.34 7.02 -34.28
C SER A 443 -1.33 7.32 -35.39
N GLY A 444 -0.64 8.47 -35.39
CA GLY A 444 0.35 8.79 -36.44
C GLY A 444 -0.25 9.06 -37.82
N ASN A 445 0.56 9.67 -38.70
CA ASN A 445 0.07 10.29 -39.94
C ASN A 445 -0.76 9.34 -40.84
N SER A 446 -1.92 9.81 -41.29
CA SER A 446 -2.82 9.16 -42.26
C SER A 446 -3.49 7.85 -41.82
N ARG A 447 -3.36 7.46 -40.55
CA ARG A 447 -4.06 6.30 -39.94
C ARG A 447 -5.38 6.69 -39.31
N GLY A 448 -6.20 5.70 -38.96
CA GLY A 448 -7.42 5.90 -38.16
C GLY A 448 -7.13 6.05 -36.67
N CYS A 449 -8.00 6.75 -35.93
CA CYS A 449 -8.15 6.55 -34.49
C CYS A 449 -8.76 5.17 -34.20
N ILE A 450 -9.76 4.77 -34.98
CA ILE A 450 -10.40 3.44 -34.94
C ILE A 450 -10.23 2.78 -36.30
N GLU A 451 -9.50 1.67 -36.38
CA GLU A 451 -9.11 1.05 -37.66
C GLU A 451 -9.76 -0.33 -37.83
N LEU A 452 -10.95 -0.38 -38.41
CA LEU A 452 -11.73 -1.63 -38.55
C LEU A 452 -11.97 -1.96 -40.05
N GLN A 453 -12.20 -3.24 -40.35
CA GLN A 453 -12.60 -3.70 -41.69
C GLN A 453 -14.13 -3.65 -41.86
N GLU A 454 -14.60 -3.84 -43.10
CA GLU A 454 -16.00 -3.93 -43.53
C GLU A 454 -16.74 -5.17 -42.99
N LYS A 455 -16.78 -5.30 -41.66
CA LYS A 455 -17.59 -6.28 -40.95
C LYS A 455 -18.74 -5.56 -40.27
N THR A 456 -19.88 -6.24 -40.19
CA THR A 456 -21.04 -5.73 -39.46
C THR A 456 -20.74 -5.77 -37.96
N TRP A 457 -20.19 -4.68 -37.42
CA TRP A 457 -20.12 -4.42 -35.98
C TRP A 457 -21.54 -4.16 -35.48
N ALA A 458 -22.23 -5.24 -35.11
CA ALA A 458 -23.68 -5.22 -34.90
C ALA A 458 -24.11 -4.43 -33.65
N GLY A 459 -23.19 -4.21 -32.70
CA GLY A 459 -23.37 -3.31 -31.56
C GLY A 459 -22.92 -1.87 -31.82
N GLY A 460 -22.44 -1.57 -33.02
CA GLY A 460 -21.95 -0.24 -33.41
C GLY A 460 -20.56 0.11 -32.86
N ILE A 461 -20.21 1.38 -33.00
CA ILE A 461 -19.01 1.99 -32.44
C ILE A 461 -19.49 3.23 -31.67
N ASN A 462 -19.32 3.25 -30.36
CA ASN A 462 -19.84 4.29 -29.48
C ASN A 462 -18.67 4.98 -28.77
N ILE A 463 -18.58 6.30 -28.88
CA ILE A 463 -17.54 7.11 -28.26
C ILE A 463 -18.21 8.19 -27.42
N LYS A 464 -17.91 8.25 -26.12
CA LYS A 464 -18.51 9.25 -25.25
C LYS A 464 -17.62 9.81 -24.16
N ASN A 465 -17.94 11.02 -23.70
CA ASN A 465 -17.26 11.73 -22.62
C ASN A 465 -15.72 11.81 -22.81
N SER A 466 -15.22 11.85 -24.05
CA SER A 466 -13.81 11.58 -24.36
C SER A 466 -13.14 12.78 -25.04
N ILE A 467 -11.85 12.97 -24.78
CA ILE A 467 -11.07 14.10 -25.30
C ILE A 467 -9.85 13.63 -26.09
N TYR A 468 -9.64 14.25 -27.25
CA TYR A 468 -8.56 13.95 -28.18
C TYR A 468 -7.67 15.18 -28.39
N GLY A 469 -6.41 15.06 -27.96
CA GLY A 469 -5.33 16.00 -28.26
C GLY A 469 -4.79 15.87 -29.68
N SER A 470 -3.73 16.60 -30.00
CA SER A 470 -2.99 16.46 -31.26
C SER A 470 -2.55 15.01 -31.49
N CYS A 471 -2.55 14.59 -32.75
CA CYS A 471 -2.18 13.26 -33.16
C CYS A 471 -0.64 13.05 -33.24
N GLY A 472 -0.24 11.80 -33.49
CA GLY A 472 1.07 11.36 -33.98
C GLY A 472 2.32 11.53 -33.11
N GLU A 473 3.45 11.11 -33.67
CA GLU A 473 4.72 10.94 -32.97
C GLU A 473 5.45 12.28 -32.74
N VAL A 474 5.56 12.73 -31.49
CA VAL A 474 6.05 14.07 -31.08
C VAL A 474 7.53 14.36 -31.36
N HIS A 475 8.25 13.47 -32.07
CA HIS A 475 9.71 13.50 -32.17
C HIS A 475 10.30 13.38 -33.58
N THR A 476 9.50 13.14 -34.64
CA THR A 476 10.10 12.78 -35.95
C THR A 476 9.57 13.51 -37.18
N LYS A 477 8.25 13.77 -37.31
CA LYS A 477 7.67 14.26 -38.59
C LYS A 477 6.46 15.20 -38.41
N PRO A 478 6.30 16.21 -39.28
CA PRO A 478 5.02 16.89 -39.46
C PRO A 478 3.97 15.89 -39.98
N GLN A 479 2.70 16.21 -39.76
CA GLN A 479 1.58 15.30 -39.96
C GLN A 479 0.65 15.84 -41.05
N SER A 480 -0.13 14.96 -41.66
CA SER A 480 -1.08 15.28 -42.72
C SER A 480 -2.51 14.95 -42.23
N GLY A 481 -2.73 15.20 -40.94
CA GLY A 481 -3.89 14.74 -40.18
C GLY A 481 -3.97 13.22 -39.95
N ILE A 482 -5.03 12.82 -39.24
CA ILE A 482 -5.47 11.43 -39.06
C ILE A 482 -6.91 11.25 -39.56
N LYS A 483 -7.33 10.02 -39.82
CA LYS A 483 -8.75 9.69 -39.99
C LYS A 483 -9.36 9.48 -38.60
N GLY A 484 -10.60 9.88 -38.39
CA GLY A 484 -11.35 9.47 -37.21
C GLY A 484 -11.53 7.95 -37.20
N TRP A 485 -11.94 7.37 -38.32
CA TRP A 485 -12.21 5.94 -38.42
C TRP A 485 -11.99 5.35 -39.82
N THR A 486 -11.80 4.04 -39.88
CA THR A 486 -11.88 3.23 -41.12
C THR A 486 -12.84 2.06 -40.93
N GLY A 487 -13.53 1.68 -42.00
CA GLY A 487 -14.51 0.60 -42.04
C GLY A 487 -15.77 1.02 -42.79
N THR A 488 -16.89 0.37 -42.52
CA THR A 488 -18.24 0.71 -43.04
C THR A 488 -19.20 1.20 -41.96
N VAL A 489 -18.84 1.08 -40.67
CA VAL A 489 -19.66 1.53 -39.54
C VAL A 489 -19.15 2.89 -39.07
N VAL A 490 -20.03 3.89 -39.11
CA VAL A 490 -19.75 5.25 -38.62
C VAL A 490 -19.83 5.26 -37.09
N PRO A 491 -18.83 5.79 -36.37
CA PRO A 491 -18.91 5.99 -34.92
C PRO A 491 -20.02 6.97 -34.51
N THR A 492 -20.78 6.60 -33.49
CA THR A 492 -21.69 7.51 -32.79
C THR A 492 -20.93 8.20 -31.66
N THR A 493 -21.03 9.53 -31.57
CA THR A 493 -20.28 10.36 -30.61
C THR A 493 -21.22 11.15 -29.69
N ASP A 494 -20.95 11.16 -28.39
CA ASP A 494 -21.67 11.99 -27.40
C ASP A 494 -20.70 12.64 -26.40
N ASN A 495 -20.80 13.94 -26.14
CA ASN A 495 -19.87 14.67 -25.27
C ASN A 495 -18.37 14.42 -25.62
N VAL A 496 -18.03 14.46 -26.92
CA VAL A 496 -16.66 14.25 -27.43
C VAL A 496 -16.00 15.58 -27.77
N PHE A 497 -14.72 15.73 -27.43
CA PHE A 497 -13.95 16.97 -27.59
C PHE A 497 -12.60 16.78 -28.31
N PHE A 498 -12.18 17.80 -29.07
CA PHE A 498 -10.92 17.85 -29.80
C PHE A 498 -10.13 19.12 -29.45
N THR A 499 -8.80 19.06 -29.32
CA THR A 499 -7.97 20.27 -29.17
C THR A 499 -7.81 21.03 -30.47
N SER A 500 -7.45 22.32 -30.42
CA SER A 500 -7.38 23.17 -31.63
C SER A 500 -6.36 22.69 -32.67
N ASP A 501 -5.33 21.96 -32.21
CA ASP A 501 -4.22 21.35 -32.95
C ASP A 501 -4.41 19.85 -33.29
N LEU A 502 -5.61 19.29 -33.13
CA LEU A 502 -5.99 18.02 -33.79
C LEU A 502 -6.39 18.31 -35.24
N GLU A 503 -5.76 17.62 -36.19
CA GLU A 503 -6.02 17.76 -37.62
C GLU A 503 -6.60 16.45 -38.21
N TRP A 504 -7.67 16.57 -38.99
CA TRP A 504 -8.20 15.47 -39.79
C TRP A 504 -7.48 15.37 -41.13
N ALA A 505 -7.24 14.15 -41.60
CA ALA A 505 -6.63 13.87 -42.89
C ALA A 505 -7.56 14.35 -44.01
N ILE A 506 -6.99 15.02 -45.02
CA ILE A 506 -7.75 15.68 -46.08
C ILE A 506 -7.79 14.84 -47.36
N SER A 507 -8.95 14.82 -48.02
CA SER A 507 -9.20 14.20 -49.32
C SER A 507 -8.52 15.00 -50.44
N GLU A 508 -7.63 14.36 -51.19
CA GLU A 508 -6.99 14.97 -52.38
C GLU A 508 -7.99 15.28 -53.51
N ALA A 509 -9.19 14.69 -53.48
CA ALA A 509 -10.20 14.82 -54.54
C ALA A 509 -11.10 16.06 -54.38
N ASP A 510 -11.34 16.51 -53.15
CA ASP A 510 -12.33 17.56 -52.84
C ASP A 510 -11.93 18.51 -51.69
N GLY A 511 -10.81 18.27 -51.01
CA GLY A 511 -10.33 19.09 -49.90
C GLY A 511 -11.08 18.91 -48.57
N THR A 512 -11.94 17.88 -48.45
CA THR A 512 -12.73 17.63 -47.22
C THR A 512 -12.04 16.68 -46.23
N PRO A 513 -12.38 16.72 -44.93
CA PRO A 513 -11.93 15.74 -43.94
C PRO A 513 -12.38 14.31 -44.25
N VAL A 514 -11.43 13.36 -44.26
CA VAL A 514 -11.69 11.93 -44.50
C VAL A 514 -12.07 11.24 -43.20
N ASN A 515 -13.35 10.83 -43.11
CA ASN A 515 -13.93 10.11 -41.96
C ASN A 515 -13.57 10.76 -40.60
N PRO A 516 -13.90 12.05 -40.37
CA PRO A 516 -13.71 12.67 -39.05
C PRO A 516 -14.57 11.96 -37.98
N LEU A 517 -14.28 12.24 -36.71
CA LEU A 517 -15.24 12.05 -35.62
C LEU A 517 -15.99 13.36 -35.40
N ASP A 518 -17.29 13.26 -35.09
CA ASP A 518 -18.10 14.39 -34.65
C ASP A 518 -17.80 14.76 -33.18
N GLY A 519 -18.00 16.03 -32.82
CA GLY A 519 -17.70 16.55 -31.49
C GLY A 519 -17.28 18.03 -31.46
N THR A 520 -16.95 18.52 -30.26
CA THR A 520 -16.65 19.94 -30.00
C THR A 520 -15.16 20.22 -30.12
N LYS A 521 -14.76 21.16 -31.00
CA LYS A 521 -13.36 21.59 -31.10
C LYS A 521 -13.09 22.79 -30.16
N LEU A 522 -12.10 22.64 -29.28
CA LEU A 522 -11.63 23.65 -28.34
C LEU A 522 -10.82 24.76 -29.02
N ASP A 523 -10.63 25.87 -28.31
CA ASP A 523 -9.75 26.97 -28.65
C ASP A 523 -8.27 26.67 -28.31
N THR A 524 -8.02 25.93 -27.22
CA THR A 524 -6.67 25.59 -26.76
C THR A 524 -6.04 24.41 -27.52
N GLU A 525 -4.75 24.57 -27.82
CA GLU A 525 -3.89 23.48 -28.31
C GLU A 525 -3.60 22.45 -27.20
N THR A 526 -3.13 21.26 -27.54
CA THR A 526 -2.80 20.16 -26.60
C THR A 526 -2.00 20.64 -25.39
N LYS A 527 -0.96 21.45 -25.62
CA LYS A 527 -0.04 21.99 -24.60
C LYS A 527 -0.65 23.12 -23.74
N LYS A 528 -1.88 23.53 -24.01
CA LYS A 528 -2.68 24.49 -23.21
C LYS A 528 -3.97 23.85 -22.67
N THR A 529 -4.39 22.71 -23.20
CA THR A 529 -5.51 21.90 -22.73
C THR A 529 -5.11 20.97 -21.58
N PHE A 530 -3.87 20.47 -21.59
CA PHE A 530 -3.29 19.59 -20.58
C PHE A 530 -2.03 20.19 -19.97
N LYS A 531 -1.77 19.91 -18.69
CA LYS A 531 -0.73 20.54 -17.86
C LYS A 531 0.72 20.28 -18.30
N ASN A 532 1.10 19.04 -18.60
CA ASN A 532 2.40 18.71 -19.21
C ASN A 532 2.32 17.37 -19.98
N PRO A 533 1.61 17.30 -21.12
CA PRO A 533 1.26 16.05 -21.80
C PRO A 533 2.43 15.35 -22.54
N ASN A 534 3.59 16.01 -22.66
CA ASN A 534 4.83 15.40 -23.14
C ASN A 534 6.05 16.13 -22.52
N PRO A 535 6.61 15.60 -21.41
CA PRO A 535 7.78 16.18 -20.76
C PRO A 535 8.98 16.26 -21.72
N ALA A 536 9.66 17.40 -21.75
CA ALA A 536 10.75 17.63 -22.69
C ALA A 536 11.94 16.66 -22.48
N GLY A 537 12.52 16.18 -23.59
CA GLY A 537 13.81 15.48 -23.59
C GLY A 537 13.82 14.03 -23.06
N SER A 538 12.67 13.43 -22.77
CA SER A 538 12.61 12.09 -22.18
C SER A 538 11.39 11.28 -22.66
N LEU A 539 11.30 10.01 -22.24
CA LEU A 539 10.11 9.16 -22.42
C LEU A 539 9.35 9.01 -21.09
N MET A 540 9.35 10.07 -20.27
CA MET A 540 8.69 10.08 -18.97
C MET A 540 7.17 10.26 -19.14
N PRO A 541 6.36 9.67 -18.24
CA PRO A 541 4.91 9.78 -18.31
C PRO A 541 4.44 11.23 -18.31
N GLY A 542 3.36 11.50 -19.05
CA GLY A 542 2.78 12.83 -19.15
C GLY A 542 1.89 13.18 -17.95
N ASP A 543 1.81 14.49 -17.67
CA ASP A 543 0.79 15.04 -16.80
C ASP A 543 -0.38 15.51 -17.68
N TYR A 544 -1.42 14.68 -17.74
CA TYR A 544 -2.59 14.94 -18.56
C TYR A 544 -3.69 15.71 -17.80
N THR A 545 -3.41 16.24 -16.60
CA THR A 545 -4.36 17.07 -15.83
C THR A 545 -4.92 18.19 -16.70
N LEU A 546 -6.24 18.28 -16.78
CA LEU A 546 -6.94 19.25 -17.62
C LEU A 546 -6.78 20.68 -17.11
N THR A 547 -6.55 21.60 -18.03
CA THR A 547 -6.43 23.04 -17.79
C THR A 547 -7.42 23.89 -18.61
N ASN A 548 -8.03 23.34 -19.65
CA ASN A 548 -9.10 24.03 -20.40
C ASN A 548 -10.42 24.01 -19.60
N SER A 549 -11.00 25.20 -19.35
CA SER A 549 -12.17 25.32 -18.47
C SER A 549 -13.44 24.67 -19.01
N ASP A 550 -13.60 24.51 -20.32
CA ASP A 550 -14.82 23.95 -20.92
C ASP A 550 -14.76 22.41 -20.96
N ALA A 551 -13.58 21.84 -21.19
CA ALA A 551 -13.34 20.41 -21.00
C ALA A 551 -13.61 19.98 -19.53
N ILE A 552 -13.14 20.77 -18.56
CA ILE A 552 -13.38 20.53 -17.13
C ILE A 552 -14.89 20.60 -16.80
N LYS A 553 -15.61 21.62 -17.29
CA LYS A 553 -17.08 21.75 -17.10
C LYS A 553 -17.84 20.57 -17.71
N ALA A 554 -17.42 20.11 -18.89
CA ALA A 554 -18.03 18.98 -19.60
C ALA A 554 -17.66 17.61 -19.01
N LYS A 555 -16.69 17.56 -18.08
CA LYS A 555 -16.15 16.34 -17.43
C LYS A 555 -15.67 15.29 -18.42
N VAL A 556 -15.07 15.74 -19.53
CA VAL A 556 -14.59 14.86 -20.60
C VAL A 556 -13.15 14.42 -20.37
N GLY A 557 -12.84 13.22 -20.85
CA GLY A 557 -11.57 12.55 -20.65
C GLY A 557 -11.58 11.52 -19.54
N ASP A 558 -10.42 10.93 -19.31
CA ASP A 558 -10.11 10.03 -18.21
C ASP A 558 -10.24 10.79 -16.85
N PRO A 559 -11.08 10.33 -15.90
CA PRO A 559 -11.42 11.09 -14.70
C PRO A 559 -10.25 11.34 -13.75
N ARG A 560 -9.15 10.59 -13.83
CA ARG A 560 -7.94 10.84 -13.02
C ARG A 560 -7.29 12.19 -13.31
N TRP A 561 -7.66 12.85 -14.40
CA TRP A 561 -7.10 14.13 -14.85
C TRP A 561 -8.03 15.32 -14.66
N LEU A 562 -9.17 15.15 -13.99
CA LEU A 562 -10.01 16.26 -13.54
C LEU A 562 -9.39 16.89 -12.27
N PRO A 563 -9.31 18.23 -12.17
CA PRO A 563 -8.67 18.94 -11.05
C PRO A 563 -9.59 19.15 -9.83
#